data_AF-A0A747RQ43-F1
#
_entry.id   AF-A0A747RQ43-F1
#
_cell.length_a   1.000
_cell.length_b   1.000
_cell.length_c   1.000
_cell.angle_alpha   90.00
_cell.angle_beta   90.00
_cell.angle_gamma   90.00
#
_symmetry.space_group_name_H-M   'P 1'
#
loop_
_entity.id
_entity.type
_entity.pdbx_description
1 polymer ?
#
loop_
_entity_poly.entity_id
_entity_poly.type
_entity_poly.pdbx_seq_one_letter_code
_entity_poly.pdbx_strand_id
1 'polypeptide(L)'
;MAVSLYMGVMGSGKTYEVVFSVIIPAVSAGRRVITNIKGINEDKIHEYCRSKFKTKQPGRVIFASTDEILKDDFFPFYSDTGSSEQKASFCEYGDLICLDELWSIWPSDSKLSEAHKRFISMHRHMTHAVSGISCDLVIINQGVDGVPRYLKERIESTYRMTKLKSLGLSKSYRVDVFSGAKTFKNNKVSTRNYQYKKAVFELYKSYETTNGMEATTDSRQNVFSSAFLWVKIVFLLLIVLVSIYSIRTVWVDIRGESVSEPKHTEPKIVLTSSEDTTKPDAPYSKHWRIAGELKSDYVSKVILTDSNGRFRTLPANQFDGEGFTLSGIIDGEIVTYFTGG
;
A
#
# COMPACT_ATOMS: atom_id res chain seq x y z
N MET A 1 19.51 8.73 7.55
CA MET A 1 19.02 7.43 8.06
C MET A 1 20.15 6.82 8.89
N ALA A 2 19.91 6.06 9.95
CA ALA A 2 21.00 5.51 10.78
C ALA A 2 21.51 4.19 10.19
N VAL A 3 20.68 3.16 10.31
CA VAL A 3 20.99 1.83 9.81
C VAL A 3 19.78 1.33 9.02
N SER A 4 20.01 0.90 7.78
CA SER A 4 18.98 0.32 6.93
C SER A 4 19.21 -1.17 6.74
N LEU A 5 18.18 -1.98 6.95
CA LEU A 5 18.23 -3.43 6.71
C LEU A 5 17.50 -3.78 5.42
N TYR A 6 18.17 -4.48 4.52
CA TYR A 6 17.61 -5.09 3.33
C TYR A 6 17.53 -6.60 3.54
N MET A 7 16.31 -7.15 3.54
CA MET A 7 16.07 -8.56 3.81
C MET A 7 15.21 -9.27 2.77
N GLY A 8 15.32 -10.59 2.69
CA GLY A 8 14.48 -11.41 1.81
C GLY A 8 15.10 -12.79 1.59
N VAL A 9 14.28 -13.74 1.13
CA VAL A 9 14.75 -15.09 0.80
C VAL A 9 15.84 -15.05 -0.27
N MET A 10 16.64 -16.12 -0.37
CA MET A 10 17.62 -16.24 -1.45
C MET A 10 16.94 -16.05 -2.82
N GLY A 11 17.60 -15.35 -3.75
CA GLY A 11 17.03 -15.04 -5.06
C GLY A 11 15.95 -13.95 -5.08
N SER A 12 15.57 -13.35 -3.93
CA SER A 12 14.57 -12.27 -3.84
C SER A 12 15.01 -10.93 -4.43
N GLY A 13 16.30 -10.76 -4.75
CA GLY A 13 16.86 -9.51 -5.28
C GLY A 13 17.31 -8.51 -4.22
N LYS A 14 17.62 -8.95 -3.00
CA LYS A 14 18.09 -8.09 -1.92
C LYS A 14 19.36 -7.30 -2.25
N THR A 15 20.40 -7.98 -2.76
CA THR A 15 21.64 -7.36 -3.24
C THR A 15 21.41 -6.48 -4.45
N TYR A 16 20.55 -6.92 -5.39
CA TYR A 16 20.15 -6.11 -6.55
C TYR A 16 19.56 -4.76 -6.11
N GLU A 17 18.65 -4.77 -5.14
CA GLU A 17 17.98 -3.57 -4.66
C GLU A 17 18.97 -2.60 -4.01
N VAL A 18 19.92 -3.10 -3.21
CA VAL A 18 20.96 -2.24 -2.62
C VAL A 18 21.87 -1.64 -3.69
N VAL A 19 22.30 -2.44 -4.68
CA VAL A 19 23.10 -1.92 -5.79
C VAL A 19 22.32 -0.84 -6.54
N PHE A 20 21.06 -1.11 -6.88
CA PHE A 20 20.23 -0.22 -7.71
C PHE A 20 19.79 1.06 -7.00
N SER A 21 19.28 0.95 -5.77
CA SER A 21 18.61 2.03 -5.05
C SER A 21 19.51 2.74 -4.04
N VAL A 22 20.68 2.19 -3.70
CA VAL A 22 21.60 2.76 -2.70
C VAL A 22 22.97 3.07 -3.31
N ILE A 23 23.67 2.05 -3.82
CA ILE A 23 25.06 2.20 -4.29
C ILE A 23 25.13 3.11 -5.51
N ILE A 24 24.36 2.81 -6.56
CA ILE A 24 24.39 3.59 -7.80
C ILE A 24 24.05 5.07 -7.54
N PRO A 25 22.97 5.42 -6.80
CA PRO A 25 22.69 6.82 -6.46
C PRO A 25 23.82 7.50 -5.67
N ALA A 26 24.41 6.80 -4.69
CA ALA A 26 25.50 7.35 -3.89
C ALA A 26 26.75 7.62 -4.73
N VAL A 27 27.15 6.66 -5.57
CA VAL A 27 28.26 6.82 -6.51
C VAL A 27 27.96 7.92 -7.54
N SER A 28 26.74 7.97 -8.05
CA SER A 28 26.29 9.02 -8.97
C SER A 28 26.37 10.42 -8.34
N ALA A 29 26.29 10.52 -7.01
CA ALA A 29 26.44 11.76 -6.24
C ALA A 29 27.89 12.06 -5.83
N GLY A 30 28.88 11.29 -6.30
CA GLY A 30 30.28 11.49 -5.96
C GLY A 30 30.71 10.87 -4.62
N ARG A 31 29.82 10.10 -3.97
CA ARG A 31 30.10 9.51 -2.65
C ARG A 31 30.93 8.23 -2.75
N ARG A 32 31.86 8.06 -1.82
CA ARG A 32 32.59 6.81 -1.62
C ARG A 32 31.71 5.73 -0.99
N VAL A 33 31.75 4.53 -1.54
CA VAL A 33 30.97 3.38 -1.11
C VAL A 33 31.90 2.22 -0.79
N ILE A 34 31.77 1.68 0.42
CA ILE A 34 32.51 0.51 0.90
C ILE A 34 31.57 -0.69 0.95
N THR A 35 31.94 -1.83 0.37
CA THR A 35 31.07 -3.01 0.37
C THR A 35 31.81 -4.34 0.22
N ASN A 36 31.23 -5.42 0.75
CA ASN A 36 31.69 -6.80 0.52
C ASN A 36 30.86 -7.56 -0.52
N ILE A 37 30.01 -6.87 -1.31
CA ILE A 37 29.24 -7.52 -2.37
C ILE A 37 30.22 -8.13 -3.39
N LYS A 38 30.19 -9.46 -3.52
CA LYS A 38 31.12 -10.20 -4.37
C LYS A 38 31.01 -9.76 -5.84
N GLY A 39 32.17 -9.55 -6.46
CA GLY A 39 32.28 -9.24 -7.88
C GLY A 39 31.68 -7.90 -8.28
N ILE A 40 31.45 -6.98 -7.34
CA ILE A 40 31.08 -5.60 -7.65
C ILE A 40 32.19 -4.96 -8.49
N ASN A 41 31.80 -4.21 -9.53
CA ASN A 41 32.72 -3.65 -10.50
C ASN A 41 32.57 -2.13 -10.57
N GLU A 42 33.60 -1.41 -10.10
CA GLU A 42 33.62 0.06 -10.05
C GLU A 42 33.48 0.68 -11.45
N ASP A 43 34.25 0.19 -12.44
CA ASP A 43 34.27 0.74 -13.80
C ASP A 43 32.89 0.66 -14.47
N LYS A 44 32.22 -0.50 -14.36
CA LYS A 44 30.88 -0.69 -14.90
C LYS A 44 29.86 0.20 -14.20
N ILE A 45 29.99 0.41 -12.89
CA ILE A 45 29.13 1.34 -12.15
C ILE A 45 29.37 2.76 -12.64
N HIS A 46 30.62 3.17 -12.86
CA HIS A 46 30.95 4.49 -13.40
C HIS A 46 30.38 4.69 -14.80
N GLU A 47 30.49 3.70 -15.68
CA GLU A 47 29.89 3.71 -17.02
C GLU A 47 28.36 3.82 -16.94
N TYR A 48 27.73 3.05 -16.05
CA TYR A 48 26.29 3.13 -15.79
C TYR A 48 25.89 4.52 -15.29
N CYS A 49 26.64 5.11 -14.35
CA CYS A 49 26.41 6.44 -13.83
C CYS A 49 26.55 7.53 -14.91
N ARG A 50 27.60 7.47 -15.74
CA ARG A 50 27.81 8.40 -16.85
C ARG A 50 26.73 8.29 -17.91
N SER A 51 26.35 7.07 -18.29
CA SER A 51 25.36 6.84 -19.35
C SER A 51 23.92 7.15 -18.93
N LYS A 52 23.51 6.81 -17.69
CA LYS A 52 22.12 6.98 -17.22
C LYS A 52 21.89 8.27 -16.45
N PHE A 53 22.87 8.72 -15.66
CA PHE A 53 22.73 9.89 -14.77
C PHE A 53 23.56 11.10 -15.23
N LYS A 54 24.38 10.96 -16.29
CA LYS A 54 25.25 12.02 -16.82
C LYS A 54 26.24 12.56 -15.78
N THR A 55 26.61 11.73 -14.80
CA THR A 55 27.56 12.10 -13.75
C THR A 55 28.96 12.27 -14.33
N LYS A 56 29.56 13.45 -14.14
CA LYS A 56 30.93 13.73 -14.60
C LYS A 56 32.01 13.10 -13.71
N GLN A 57 31.79 13.13 -12.40
CA GLN A 57 32.72 12.63 -11.39
C GLN A 57 32.00 11.65 -10.45
N PRO A 58 31.84 10.38 -10.86
CA PRO A 58 31.31 9.35 -9.98
C PRO A 58 32.21 9.15 -8.76
N GLY A 59 31.61 8.82 -7.62
CA GLY A 59 32.34 8.43 -6.42
C GLY A 59 33.01 7.06 -6.57
N ARG A 60 33.75 6.64 -5.55
CA ARG A 60 34.49 5.38 -5.59
C ARG A 60 33.69 4.22 -5.03
N VAL A 61 33.96 3.01 -5.53
CA VAL A 61 33.42 1.76 -4.98
C VAL A 61 34.59 0.89 -4.55
N ILE A 62 34.69 0.63 -3.25
CA ILE A 62 35.80 -0.10 -2.66
C ILE A 62 35.28 -1.42 -2.09
N PHE A 63 35.90 -2.52 -2.55
CA PHE A 63 35.61 -3.83 -2.02
C PHE A 63 36.37 -4.05 -0.69
N ALA A 64 35.66 -4.52 0.33
CA ALA A 64 36.22 -4.94 1.60
C ALA A 64 35.93 -6.43 1.83
N SER A 65 36.95 -7.22 2.12
CA SER A 65 36.77 -8.63 2.50
C SER A 65 36.20 -8.73 3.92
N THR A 66 35.61 -9.88 4.25
CA THR A 66 35.13 -10.13 5.63
C THR A 66 36.25 -9.97 6.65
N ASP A 67 37.46 -10.44 6.36
CA ASP A 67 38.61 -10.30 7.25
C ASP A 67 39.02 -8.84 7.46
N GLU A 68 38.91 -8.00 6.43
CA GLU A 68 39.15 -6.56 6.53
C GLU A 68 38.10 -5.88 7.41
N ILE A 69 36.82 -6.24 7.22
CA ILE A 69 35.69 -5.70 7.98
C ILE A 69 35.79 -6.05 9.47
N LEU A 70 36.42 -7.18 9.81
CA LEU A 70 36.55 -7.64 11.19
C LEU A 70 37.65 -6.92 11.98
N LYS A 71 38.52 -6.15 11.33
CA LYS A 71 39.60 -5.43 12.02
C LYS A 71 39.05 -4.22 12.78
N ASP A 72 39.61 -3.94 13.95
CA ASP A 72 39.20 -2.82 14.79
C ASP A 72 39.46 -1.44 14.16
N ASP A 73 40.35 -1.34 13.18
CA ASP A 73 40.64 -0.14 12.39
C ASP A 73 39.85 -0.06 11.08
N PHE A 74 38.87 -0.94 10.87
CA PHE A 74 38.02 -0.88 9.68
C PHE A 74 37.15 0.39 9.65
N PHE A 75 36.53 0.73 10.78
CA PHE A 75 35.68 1.92 10.90
C PHE A 75 36.45 3.11 11.47
N PRO A 76 36.08 4.34 11.09
CA PRO A 76 36.75 5.51 11.59
C PRO A 76 36.37 5.79 13.06
N PHE A 77 37.31 6.38 13.78
CA PHE A 77 37.23 6.65 15.21
C PHE A 77 36.66 8.05 15.45
N TYR A 78 35.55 8.17 16.20
CA TYR A 78 34.97 9.44 16.65
C TYR A 78 35.04 9.61 18.18
N SER A 79 35.56 10.74 18.67
CA SER A 79 35.59 11.09 20.11
C SER A 79 35.00 12.48 20.33
N ASP A 80 34.18 12.63 21.36
CA ASP A 80 33.57 13.90 21.76
C ASP A 80 34.59 14.90 22.31
N THR A 81 35.77 14.44 22.74
CA THR A 81 36.81 15.26 23.38
C THR A 81 37.70 16.04 22.41
N GLY A 82 37.36 16.07 21.11
CA GLY A 82 38.06 16.91 20.13
C GLY A 82 39.50 16.50 19.80
N SER A 83 40.00 15.37 20.32
CA SER A 83 41.30 14.82 19.93
C SER A 83 41.24 14.38 18.47
N SER A 84 41.72 15.27 17.60
CA SER A 84 41.67 15.22 16.15
C SER A 84 42.65 14.22 15.52
N GLU A 85 43.21 13.31 16.31
CA GLU A 85 43.97 12.19 15.78
C GLU A 85 42.98 11.18 15.19
N GLN A 86 42.55 11.46 13.95
CA GLN A 86 41.99 10.44 13.08
C GLN A 86 43.06 9.37 12.90
N LYS A 87 43.00 8.33 13.73
CA LYS A 87 43.76 7.11 13.50
C LYS A 87 43.40 6.62 12.09
N ALA A 88 44.42 6.31 11.29
CA ALA A 88 44.22 5.77 9.96
C ALA A 88 43.27 4.56 10.06
N SER A 89 42.20 4.59 9.28
CA SER A 89 41.16 3.58 9.24
C SER A 89 40.79 3.30 7.78
N PHE A 90 40.23 2.13 7.53
CA PHE A 90 39.87 1.73 6.16
C PHE A 90 38.73 2.58 5.60
N CYS A 91 37.66 2.77 6.39
CA CYS A 91 36.55 3.64 6.06
C CYS A 91 36.84 5.08 6.49
N GLU A 92 36.37 6.03 5.69
CA GLU A 92 36.51 7.48 5.92
C GLU A 92 35.18 8.08 6.40
N TYR A 93 35.25 9.28 6.97
CA TYR A 93 34.04 10.03 7.35
C TYR A 93 33.20 10.35 6.10
N GLY A 94 31.89 10.14 6.21
CA GLY A 94 30.94 10.30 5.10
C GLY A 94 30.83 9.10 4.14
N ASP A 95 31.59 8.02 4.34
CA ASP A 95 31.44 6.81 3.54
C ASP A 95 30.04 6.18 3.67
N LEU A 96 29.55 5.61 2.58
CA LEU A 96 28.40 4.70 2.60
C LEU A 96 28.92 3.27 2.74
N ILE A 97 28.57 2.58 3.82
CA ILE A 97 29.01 1.19 4.04
C ILE A 97 27.84 0.24 3.78
N CYS A 98 27.99 -0.67 2.83
CA CYS A 98 27.00 -1.68 2.44
C CYS A 98 27.53 -3.10 2.71
N LEU A 99 27.02 -3.78 3.74
CA LEU A 99 27.48 -5.11 4.14
C LEU A 99 26.45 -6.19 3.77
N ASP A 100 26.80 -7.06 2.83
CA ASP A 100 26.03 -8.24 2.42
C ASP A 100 26.34 -9.47 3.28
N GLU A 101 25.34 -10.35 3.39
CA GLU A 101 25.35 -11.57 4.20
C GLU A 101 25.88 -11.33 5.62
N LEU A 102 25.30 -10.34 6.32
CA LEU A 102 25.78 -9.87 7.63
C LEU A 102 25.98 -11.00 8.67
N TRP A 103 25.14 -12.05 8.62
CA TRP A 103 25.27 -13.20 9.52
C TRP A 103 26.66 -13.87 9.45
N SER A 104 27.36 -13.74 8.31
CA SER A 104 28.72 -14.26 8.13
C SER A 104 29.79 -13.38 8.75
N ILE A 105 29.52 -12.07 8.89
CA ILE A 105 30.44 -11.08 9.48
C ILE A 105 30.23 -11.03 11.00
N TRP A 106 29.00 -10.76 11.43
CA TRP A 106 28.61 -10.69 12.84
C TRP A 106 27.42 -11.61 13.09
N PRO A 107 27.66 -12.92 13.35
CA PRO A 107 26.58 -13.86 13.66
C PRO A 107 25.90 -13.59 15.01
N SER A 108 26.60 -12.93 15.93
CA SER A 108 26.13 -12.63 17.29
C SER A 108 26.75 -11.35 17.83
N ASP A 109 26.16 -10.79 18.90
CA ASP A 109 26.68 -9.58 19.57
C ASP A 109 28.11 -9.76 20.09
N SER A 110 28.51 -10.98 20.44
CA SER A 110 29.88 -11.29 20.91
C SER A 110 30.95 -11.16 19.84
N LYS A 111 30.57 -11.11 18.55
CA LYS A 111 31.50 -10.89 17.42
C LYS A 111 31.61 -9.42 17.02
N LEU A 112 30.81 -8.55 17.61
CA LEU A 112 30.97 -7.10 17.45
C LEU A 112 32.03 -6.60 18.45
N SER A 113 33.16 -6.14 17.94
CA SER A 113 34.16 -5.46 18.77
C SER A 113 33.62 -4.13 19.29
N GLU A 114 34.24 -3.60 20.34
CA GLU A 114 33.84 -2.30 20.90
C GLU A 114 34.04 -1.16 19.90
N ALA A 115 35.06 -1.24 19.04
CA ALA A 115 35.25 -0.30 17.94
C ALA A 115 34.04 -0.27 16.99
N HIS A 116 33.55 -1.45 16.59
CA HIS A 116 32.39 -1.57 15.71
C HIS A 116 31.10 -1.07 16.36
N LYS A 117 30.86 -1.45 17.62
CA LYS A 117 29.71 -0.96 18.40
C LYS A 117 29.70 0.56 18.49
N ARG A 118 30.87 1.16 18.70
CA ARG A 118 31.00 2.61 18.77
C ARG A 118 30.69 3.27 17.43
N PHE A 119 31.25 2.76 16.33
CA PHE A 119 30.90 3.25 14.99
C PHE A 119 29.39 3.15 14.74
N ILE A 120 28.79 1.99 14.98
CA ILE A 120 27.36 1.76 14.79
C ILE A 120 26.52 2.77 15.59
N SER A 121 26.96 3.20 16.77
CA SER A 121 26.26 4.22 17.56
C SER A 121 26.54 5.66 17.10
N MET A 122 27.73 5.95 16.57
CA MET A 122 28.22 7.32 16.33
C MET A 122 28.37 7.71 14.85
N HIS A 123 28.09 6.80 13.90
CA HIS A 123 28.29 7.02 12.46
C HIS A 123 27.64 8.31 11.90
N ARG A 124 26.53 8.79 12.49
CA ARG A 124 25.89 10.06 12.09
C ARG A 124 26.71 11.31 12.39
N HIS A 125 27.61 11.25 13.38
CA HIS A 125 28.52 12.36 13.71
C HIS A 125 29.77 12.38 12.82
N MET A 126 30.05 11.27 12.14
CA MET A 126 31.21 11.10 11.27
C MET A 126 30.91 11.67 9.88
N THR A 127 30.94 12.99 9.78
CA THR A 127 30.62 13.73 8.54
C THR A 127 31.86 14.07 7.74
N HIS A 128 31.77 13.90 6.42
CA HIS A 128 32.85 14.31 5.52
C HIS A 128 33.02 15.83 5.56
N ALA A 129 34.26 16.31 5.74
CA ALA A 129 34.56 17.71 6.04
C ALA A 129 34.05 18.70 4.97
N VAL A 130 34.04 18.30 3.70
CA VAL A 130 33.65 19.18 2.58
C VAL A 130 32.17 19.03 2.21
N SER A 131 31.66 17.80 2.18
CA SER A 131 30.29 17.54 1.69
C SER A 131 29.23 17.58 2.80
N GLY A 132 29.65 17.49 4.07
CA GLY A 132 28.75 17.45 5.23
C GLY A 132 27.93 16.17 5.34
N ILE A 133 28.13 15.20 4.45
CA ILE A 133 27.40 13.91 4.46
C ILE A 133 27.99 13.04 5.57
N SER A 134 27.13 12.48 6.42
CA SER A 134 27.52 11.53 7.47
C SER A 134 27.78 10.12 6.92
N CYS A 135 28.50 9.30 7.66
CA CYS A 135 28.53 7.87 7.37
C CYS A 135 27.10 7.29 7.42
N ASP A 136 26.81 6.31 6.58
CA ASP A 136 25.57 5.53 6.61
C ASP A 136 25.89 4.03 6.58
N LEU A 137 25.12 3.22 7.30
CA LEU A 137 25.28 1.77 7.33
C LEU A 137 24.05 1.07 6.71
N VAL A 138 24.30 0.32 5.63
CA VAL A 138 23.32 -0.52 4.95
C VAL A 138 23.72 -1.98 5.13
N ILE A 139 22.78 -2.77 5.62
CA ILE A 139 22.98 -4.18 5.96
C ILE A 139 22.07 -5.00 5.08
N ILE A 140 22.59 -6.09 4.53
CA ILE A 140 21.82 -7.06 3.77
C ILE A 140 21.88 -8.41 4.49
N ASN A 141 20.72 -9.01 4.70
CA ASN A 141 20.61 -10.33 5.34
C ASN A 141 19.41 -11.10 4.77
N GLN A 142 19.25 -12.38 5.08
CA GLN A 142 18.07 -13.14 4.65
C GLN A 142 16.83 -12.78 5.47
N GLY A 143 17.03 -12.50 6.76
CA GLY A 143 16.01 -12.11 7.70
C GLY A 143 16.57 -11.29 8.86
N VAL A 144 15.66 -10.79 9.70
CA VAL A 144 16.02 -10.02 10.89
C VAL A 144 16.65 -10.92 11.96
N ASP A 145 16.32 -12.21 11.99
CA ASP A 145 16.75 -13.13 13.04
C ASP A 145 18.27 -13.29 13.11
N GLY A 146 18.93 -13.39 11.95
CA GLY A 146 20.39 -13.49 11.85
C GLY A 146 21.15 -12.17 11.97
N VAL A 147 20.51 -11.08 12.37
CA VAL A 147 21.17 -9.80 12.69
C VAL A 147 21.49 -9.79 14.20
N PRO A 148 22.66 -9.30 14.65
CA PRO A 148 22.94 -9.11 16.08
C PRO A 148 21.90 -8.19 16.76
N ARG A 149 21.55 -8.46 18.01
CA ARG A 149 20.54 -7.66 18.75
C ARG A 149 20.98 -6.20 18.86
N TYR A 150 22.27 -5.95 19.07
CA TYR A 150 22.82 -4.60 19.13
C TYR A 150 22.50 -3.76 17.88
N LEU A 151 22.56 -4.39 16.71
CA LEU A 151 22.21 -3.79 15.42
C LEU A 151 20.69 -3.68 15.24
N LYS A 152 19.90 -4.70 15.64
CA LYS A 152 18.43 -4.66 15.56
C LYS A 152 17.83 -3.43 16.23
N GLU A 153 18.35 -3.06 17.39
CA GLU A 153 17.87 -1.90 18.16
C GLU A 153 18.17 -0.56 17.50
N ARG A 154 19.08 -0.52 16.50
CA ARG A 154 19.51 0.69 15.79
C ARG A 154 19.06 0.76 14.32
N ILE A 155 18.37 -0.28 13.84
CA ILE A 155 17.75 -0.26 12.52
C ILE A 155 16.59 0.74 12.53
N GLU A 156 16.67 1.72 11.63
CA GLU A 156 15.63 2.74 11.44
C GLU A 156 14.60 2.29 10.41
N SER A 157 15.05 1.60 9.35
CA SER A 157 14.18 1.16 8.27
C SER A 157 14.56 -0.23 7.79
N THR A 158 13.55 -1.06 7.54
CA THR A 158 13.72 -2.39 6.97
C THR A 158 13.00 -2.50 5.64
N TYR A 159 13.71 -2.96 4.61
CA TYR A 159 13.23 -3.20 3.27
C TYR A 159 13.17 -4.70 3.03
N ARG A 160 11.97 -5.26 2.89
CA ARG A 160 11.76 -6.69 2.65
C ARG A 160 11.47 -6.94 1.16
N MET A 161 12.33 -7.70 0.52
CA MET A 161 12.22 -8.10 -0.87
C MET A 161 11.48 -9.44 -1.01
N THR A 162 10.49 -9.46 -1.90
CA THR A 162 9.74 -10.67 -2.27
C THR A 162 9.66 -10.78 -3.79
N LYS A 163 10.22 -11.83 -4.38
CA LYS A 163 10.11 -12.11 -5.82
C LYS A 163 8.68 -12.53 -6.15
N LEU A 164 8.07 -11.93 -7.17
CA LEU A 164 6.67 -12.21 -7.55
C LEU A 164 6.54 -13.45 -8.45
N LYS A 165 7.45 -14.42 -8.30
CA LYS A 165 7.46 -15.69 -9.04
C LYS A 165 6.17 -16.50 -8.79
N SER A 166 5.63 -16.45 -7.57
CA SER A 166 4.37 -17.11 -7.21
C SER A 166 3.14 -16.53 -7.93
N LEU A 167 3.23 -15.29 -8.43
CA LEU A 167 2.20 -14.65 -9.23
C LEU A 167 2.49 -14.76 -10.74
N GLY A 168 3.41 -15.65 -11.16
CA GLY A 168 3.84 -15.77 -12.56
C GLY A 168 4.71 -14.61 -13.07
N LEU A 169 5.04 -13.61 -12.24
CA LEU A 169 5.82 -12.43 -12.61
C LEU A 169 7.28 -12.57 -12.16
N SER A 170 8.01 -13.50 -12.79
CA SER A 170 9.41 -13.83 -12.42
C SER A 170 10.41 -12.68 -12.58
N LYS A 171 10.09 -11.67 -13.39
CA LYS A 171 10.91 -10.46 -13.64
C LYS A 171 10.59 -9.30 -12.69
N SER A 172 9.64 -9.49 -11.78
CA SER A 172 9.17 -8.46 -10.86
C SER A 172 9.40 -8.86 -9.41
N TYR A 173 9.57 -7.86 -8.56
CA TYR A 173 9.71 -8.03 -7.13
C TYR A 173 8.95 -6.94 -6.40
N ARG A 174 8.60 -7.25 -5.16
CA ARG A 174 7.97 -6.34 -4.22
C ARG A 174 8.97 -5.94 -3.15
N VAL A 175 8.95 -4.67 -2.78
CA VAL A 175 9.65 -4.12 -1.62
C VAL A 175 8.60 -3.65 -0.63
N ASP A 176 8.53 -4.33 0.51
CA ASP A 176 7.77 -3.89 1.68
C ASP A 176 8.69 -3.09 2.60
N VAL A 177 8.33 -1.83 2.89
CA VAL A 177 9.10 -0.91 3.73
C VAL A 177 8.50 -0.90 5.12
N PHE A 178 9.32 -1.10 6.15
CA PHE A 178 8.94 -1.08 7.55
C PHE A 178 9.76 -0.05 8.32
N SER A 179 9.14 0.56 9.32
CA SER A 179 9.84 1.38 10.31
C SER A 179 10.39 0.49 11.43
N GLY A 180 11.70 0.59 11.67
CA GLY A 180 12.45 -0.24 12.60
C GLY A 180 12.77 -1.65 12.08
N ALA A 181 13.33 -2.50 12.96
CA ALA A 181 13.65 -3.89 12.64
C ALA A 181 12.43 -4.84 12.61
N LYS A 182 11.34 -4.49 13.29
CA LYS A 182 10.15 -5.36 13.43
C LYS A 182 9.27 -5.27 12.18
N THR A 183 9.03 -6.40 11.54
CA THR A 183 8.26 -6.49 10.28
C THR A 183 6.79 -6.83 10.49
N PHE A 184 6.16 -6.25 11.52
CA PHE A 184 4.73 -6.44 11.77
C PHE A 184 3.90 -5.56 10.84
N LYS A 185 2.62 -5.90 10.65
CA LYS A 185 1.70 -5.11 9.80
C LYS A 185 1.63 -3.64 10.23
N ASN A 186 1.62 -3.37 11.54
CA ASN A 186 1.54 -2.01 12.10
C ASN A 186 2.82 -1.19 11.82
N ASN A 187 3.96 -1.85 11.65
CA ASN A 187 5.23 -1.19 11.33
C ASN A 187 5.42 -0.99 9.82
N LYS A 188 4.52 -1.52 8.99
CA LYS A 188 4.64 -1.44 7.54
C LYS A 188 4.24 -0.04 7.07
N VAL A 189 5.20 0.67 6.49
CA VAL A 189 5.05 2.04 5.99
C VAL A 189 4.49 2.03 4.57
N SER A 190 5.04 1.19 3.69
CA SER A 190 4.59 1.13 2.30
C SER A 190 4.94 -0.19 1.62
N THR A 191 4.30 -0.46 0.48
CA THR A 191 4.60 -1.59 -0.39
C THR A 191 4.76 -1.05 -1.81
N ARG A 192 5.85 -1.38 -2.48
CA ARG A 192 6.10 -0.98 -3.88
C ARG A 192 6.50 -2.20 -4.71
N ASN A 193 6.06 -2.25 -5.96
CA ASN A 193 6.45 -3.29 -6.91
C ASN A 193 7.38 -2.70 -7.97
N TYR A 194 8.42 -3.43 -8.31
CA TYR A 194 9.43 -3.03 -9.28
C TYR A 194 9.72 -4.18 -10.24
N GLN A 195 10.40 -3.86 -11.34
CA GLN A 195 10.91 -4.82 -12.30
C GLN A 195 12.43 -4.82 -12.27
N TYR A 196 13.03 -6.01 -12.39
CA TYR A 196 14.47 -6.12 -12.47
C TYR A 196 15.01 -5.55 -13.79
N LYS A 197 16.08 -4.77 -13.69
CA LYS A 197 16.81 -4.22 -14.83
C LYS A 197 18.06 -5.07 -15.09
N LYS A 198 18.13 -5.68 -16.27
CA LYS A 198 19.25 -6.55 -16.66
C LYS A 198 20.62 -5.88 -16.48
N ALA A 199 20.72 -4.61 -16.87
CA ALA A 199 21.95 -3.82 -16.77
C ALA A 199 22.53 -3.74 -15.34
N VAL A 200 21.70 -3.80 -14.30
CA VAL A 200 22.17 -3.75 -12.91
C VAL A 200 22.83 -5.07 -12.50
N PHE A 201 22.35 -6.20 -13.00
CA PHE A 201 22.98 -7.51 -12.73
C PHE A 201 24.37 -7.65 -13.34
N GLU A 202 24.74 -6.80 -14.32
CA GLU A 202 26.07 -6.80 -14.93
C GLU A 202 27.11 -6.09 -14.07
N LEU A 203 26.67 -5.32 -13.06
CA LEU A 203 27.51 -4.51 -12.16
C LEU A 203 28.10 -5.30 -10.99
N TYR A 204 27.60 -6.52 -10.73
CA TYR A 204 28.05 -7.37 -9.64
C TYR A 204 27.86 -8.87 -9.96
N LYS A 205 28.50 -9.77 -9.21
CA LYS A 205 28.35 -11.22 -9.42
C LYS A 205 27.20 -11.76 -8.56
N SER A 206 26.03 -11.98 -9.19
CA SER A 206 24.81 -12.45 -8.51
C SER A 206 24.74 -13.96 -8.28
N TYR A 207 25.49 -14.77 -9.04
CA TYR A 207 25.57 -16.23 -8.93
C TYR A 207 27.03 -16.69 -8.85
N GLU A 208 27.35 -17.66 -8.00
CA GLU A 208 28.71 -18.21 -7.92
C GLU A 208 29.11 -18.96 -9.19
N THR A 209 28.13 -19.50 -9.93
CA THR A 209 28.28 -20.18 -11.22
C THR A 209 27.62 -19.40 -12.37
N THR A 210 28.30 -19.34 -13.51
CA THR A 210 27.91 -18.56 -14.71
C THR A 210 26.56 -19.00 -15.33
N ASN A 211 26.08 -20.21 -14.99
CA ASN A 211 24.85 -20.84 -15.50
C ASN A 211 23.90 -21.30 -14.38
N GLY A 212 23.95 -20.69 -13.19
CA GLY A 212 23.06 -21.03 -12.08
C GLY A 212 21.59 -20.67 -12.38
N MET A 213 20.85 -21.58 -13.00
CA MET A 213 19.39 -21.44 -13.13
C MET A 213 18.71 -21.92 -11.84
N GLU A 214 17.86 -21.06 -11.28
CA GLU A 214 17.03 -21.38 -10.11
C GLU A 214 15.93 -22.38 -10.55
N ALA A 215 16.20 -23.68 -10.39
CA ALA A 215 15.25 -24.74 -10.70
C ALA A 215 13.96 -24.55 -9.86
N THR A 216 12.81 -24.58 -10.51
CA THR A 216 11.50 -24.61 -9.82
C THR A 216 11.30 -25.98 -9.21
N THR A 217 11.59 -26.14 -7.92
CA THR A 217 11.45 -27.42 -7.23
C THR A 217 9.98 -27.83 -7.03
N ASP A 218 9.05 -26.87 -7.02
CA ASP A 218 7.61 -27.15 -6.86
C ASP A 218 6.76 -26.20 -7.71
N SER A 219 5.90 -26.78 -8.56
CA SER A 219 4.96 -26.06 -9.45
C SER A 219 3.74 -25.50 -8.72
N ARG A 220 3.47 -25.94 -7.48
CA ARG A 220 2.39 -25.45 -6.60
C ARG A 220 2.60 -24.02 -6.11
N GLN A 221 3.82 -23.50 -6.20
CA GLN A 221 4.13 -22.12 -5.81
C GLN A 221 3.47 -21.08 -6.72
N ASN A 222 3.10 -21.44 -7.95
CA ASN A 222 2.43 -20.55 -8.88
C ASN A 222 0.91 -20.55 -8.64
N VAL A 223 0.35 -19.46 -8.15
CA VAL A 223 -1.10 -19.37 -7.85
C VAL A 223 -1.96 -19.59 -9.09
N PHE A 224 -1.43 -19.23 -10.27
CA PHE A 224 -2.09 -19.40 -11.57
C PHE A 224 -2.06 -20.83 -12.11
N SER A 225 -1.28 -21.75 -11.54
CA SER A 225 -1.30 -23.17 -11.93
C SER A 225 -2.44 -23.95 -11.27
N SER A 226 -3.18 -23.34 -10.34
CA SER A 226 -4.29 -24.00 -9.66
C SER A 226 -5.52 -24.13 -10.57
N ALA A 227 -5.86 -25.36 -10.96
CA ALA A 227 -7.07 -25.65 -11.76
C ALA A 227 -8.36 -25.10 -11.12
N PHE A 228 -8.40 -25.06 -9.79
CA PHE A 228 -9.52 -24.53 -9.02
C PHE A 228 -9.75 -23.02 -9.23
N LEU A 229 -8.69 -22.23 -9.48
CA LEU A 229 -8.82 -20.81 -9.79
C LEU A 229 -9.50 -20.62 -11.15
N TRP A 230 -9.14 -21.43 -12.15
CA TRP A 230 -9.78 -21.40 -13.47
C TRP A 230 -11.25 -21.82 -13.44
N VAL A 231 -11.59 -22.85 -12.65
CA VAL A 231 -13.00 -23.26 -12.43
C VAL A 231 -13.82 -22.11 -11.84
N LYS A 232 -13.28 -21.40 -10.84
CA LYS A 232 -13.96 -20.22 -10.25
C LYS A 232 -14.14 -19.08 -11.24
N ILE A 233 -13.13 -18.80 -12.07
CA ILE A 233 -13.23 -17.77 -13.10
C ILE A 233 -14.32 -18.14 -14.11
N VAL A 234 -14.33 -19.37 -14.61
CA VAL A 234 -15.35 -19.84 -15.55
C VAL A 234 -16.74 -19.77 -14.93
N PHE A 235 -16.89 -20.18 -13.67
CA PHE A 235 -18.16 -20.11 -12.95
C PHE A 235 -18.66 -18.67 -12.76
N LEU A 236 -17.77 -17.74 -12.38
CA LEU A 236 -18.10 -16.31 -12.29
C LEU A 236 -18.56 -15.75 -13.65
N LEU A 237 -17.84 -16.11 -14.72
CA LEU A 237 -18.16 -15.68 -16.08
C LEU A 237 -19.53 -16.23 -16.52
N LEU A 238 -19.84 -17.49 -16.15
CA LEU A 238 -21.14 -18.11 -16.40
C LEU A 238 -22.27 -17.37 -15.67
N ILE A 239 -22.07 -17.01 -14.40
CA ILE A 239 -23.04 -16.20 -13.64
C ILE A 239 -23.29 -14.85 -14.32
N VAL A 240 -22.23 -14.16 -14.75
CA VAL A 240 -22.36 -12.88 -15.46
C VAL A 240 -23.11 -13.06 -16.78
N LEU A 241 -22.82 -14.10 -17.56
CA LEU A 241 -23.51 -14.39 -18.82
C LEU A 241 -25.00 -14.71 -18.61
N VAL A 242 -25.32 -15.54 -17.61
CA VAL A 242 -26.70 -15.87 -17.22
C VAL A 242 -27.41 -14.60 -16.76
N SER A 243 -26.75 -13.72 -16.01
CA SER A 243 -27.34 -12.46 -15.55
C SER A 243 -27.66 -11.52 -16.72
N ILE A 244 -26.74 -11.38 -17.68
CA ILE A 244 -26.96 -10.59 -18.92
C ILE A 244 -28.09 -11.20 -19.75
N TYR A 245 -28.14 -12.53 -19.87
CA TYR A 245 -29.22 -13.22 -20.58
C TYR A 245 -30.57 -12.96 -19.93
N SER A 246 -30.69 -13.14 -18.61
CA SER A 246 -31.93 -12.88 -17.86
C SER A 246 -32.40 -11.43 -17.96
N ILE A 247 -31.47 -10.47 -17.95
CA ILE A 247 -31.82 -9.05 -18.17
C ILE A 247 -32.35 -8.86 -19.59
N ARG A 248 -31.73 -9.46 -20.60
CA ARG A 248 -32.22 -9.37 -21.99
C ARG A 248 -33.59 -9.99 -22.16
N THR A 249 -33.85 -11.15 -21.56
CA THR A 249 -35.17 -11.80 -21.69
C THR A 249 -36.26 -10.96 -21.04
N VAL A 250 -36.03 -10.44 -19.84
CA VAL A 250 -36.98 -9.54 -19.16
C VAL A 250 -37.20 -8.25 -19.94
N TRP A 251 -36.15 -7.68 -20.53
CA TRP A 251 -36.26 -6.43 -21.29
C TRP A 251 -36.92 -6.61 -22.67
N VAL A 252 -36.82 -7.80 -23.26
CA VAL A 252 -37.58 -8.19 -24.47
C VAL A 252 -39.04 -8.43 -24.11
N ASP A 253 -39.34 -9.07 -22.98
CA ASP A 253 -40.72 -9.29 -22.51
C ASP A 253 -41.45 -7.96 -22.26
N ILE A 254 -40.79 -7.00 -21.61
CA ILE A 254 -41.32 -5.65 -21.36
C ILE A 254 -41.57 -4.87 -22.66
N ARG A 255 -40.87 -5.18 -23.76
CA ARG A 255 -41.11 -4.57 -25.09
C ARG A 255 -42.06 -5.37 -25.96
N GLY A 256 -42.30 -6.64 -25.64
CA GLY A 256 -43.16 -7.57 -26.36
C GLY A 256 -44.63 -7.48 -25.94
N GLU A 257 -44.91 -7.00 -24.72
CA GLU A 257 -46.26 -6.61 -24.32
C GLU A 257 -46.60 -5.22 -24.87
N SER A 258 -47.10 -5.19 -26.12
CA SER A 258 -48.02 -4.13 -26.51
C SER A 258 -49.27 -4.28 -25.62
N VAL A 259 -49.37 -3.44 -24.58
CA VAL A 259 -50.57 -3.33 -23.76
C VAL A 259 -51.74 -3.02 -24.70
N SER A 260 -52.57 -4.02 -24.96
CA SER A 260 -53.84 -3.83 -25.66
C SER A 260 -54.73 -2.96 -24.78
N GLU A 261 -55.20 -1.83 -25.32
CA GLU A 261 -56.24 -1.02 -24.70
C GLU A 261 -57.41 -1.92 -24.25
N PRO A 262 -57.87 -1.81 -23.00
CA PRO A 262 -59.00 -2.59 -22.54
C PRO A 262 -60.25 -2.17 -23.31
N LYS A 263 -60.87 -3.12 -24.02
CA LYS A 263 -62.21 -2.94 -24.60
C LYS A 263 -63.20 -2.64 -23.48
N HIS A 264 -63.76 -1.44 -23.52
CA HIS A 264 -64.89 -1.00 -22.72
C HIS A 264 -66.01 -2.06 -22.77
N THR A 265 -66.25 -2.75 -21.65
CA THR A 265 -67.50 -3.45 -21.40
C THR A 265 -68.29 -2.53 -20.48
N GLU A 266 -69.39 -1.97 -20.97
CA GLU A 266 -70.28 -1.10 -20.19
C GLU A 266 -70.75 -1.81 -18.91
N PRO A 267 -70.49 -1.26 -17.71
CA PRO A 267 -71.33 -1.49 -16.56
C PRO A 267 -72.53 -0.56 -16.65
N LYS A 268 -73.72 -1.16 -16.50
CA LYS A 268 -75.02 -0.52 -16.36
C LYS A 268 -74.95 0.67 -15.39
N ILE A 269 -75.15 1.88 -15.92
CA ILE A 269 -75.19 3.13 -15.17
C ILE A 269 -76.44 3.11 -14.27
N VAL A 270 -76.23 2.91 -12.97
CA VAL A 270 -77.11 3.51 -11.95
C VAL A 270 -76.65 4.96 -11.86
N LEU A 271 -77.51 5.89 -12.27
CA LEU A 271 -77.31 7.32 -12.12
C LEU A 271 -77.26 7.65 -10.63
N THR A 272 -76.06 7.72 -10.07
CA THR A 272 -75.79 8.60 -8.94
C THR A 272 -75.09 9.82 -9.51
N SER A 273 -75.71 10.95 -9.22
CA SER A 273 -75.40 12.31 -9.63
C SER A 273 -73.92 12.65 -9.67
N SER A 274 -73.58 13.46 -10.67
CA SER A 274 -72.42 14.34 -10.73
C SER A 274 -72.11 14.94 -9.36
N GLU A 275 -70.91 14.69 -8.85
CA GLU A 275 -70.27 15.61 -7.92
C GLU A 275 -68.92 16.01 -8.52
N ASP A 276 -68.80 17.32 -8.74
CA ASP A 276 -67.56 18.04 -8.91
C ASP A 276 -66.49 17.47 -7.97
N THR A 277 -65.25 17.40 -8.46
CA THR A 277 -64.07 17.33 -7.60
C THR A 277 -64.02 18.58 -6.72
N THR A 278 -64.76 18.56 -5.63
CA THR A 278 -64.64 19.50 -4.52
C THR A 278 -63.44 19.07 -3.69
N LYS A 279 -62.62 20.07 -3.31
CA LYS A 279 -61.66 19.96 -2.21
C LYS A 279 -62.31 19.20 -1.04
N PRO A 280 -61.59 18.30 -0.36
CA PRO A 280 -62.11 17.72 0.87
C PRO A 280 -62.36 18.85 1.90
N ASP A 281 -63.63 19.05 2.25
CA ASP A 281 -64.11 19.89 3.38
C ASP A 281 -63.78 19.24 4.73
N ALA A 282 -62.56 18.71 4.87
CA ALA A 282 -62.05 18.23 6.14
C ALA A 282 -61.50 19.42 6.93
N PRO A 283 -61.87 19.59 8.22
CA PRO A 283 -61.35 20.69 9.02
C PRO A 283 -59.83 20.54 9.20
N TYR A 284 -59.13 21.67 9.24
CA TYR A 284 -57.71 21.69 9.59
C TYR A 284 -57.52 21.15 11.01
N SER A 285 -56.51 20.30 11.18
CA SER A 285 -56.24 19.69 12.47
C SER A 285 -55.88 20.74 13.51
N LYS A 286 -56.53 20.65 14.67
CA LYS A 286 -56.22 21.50 15.83
C LYS A 286 -55.08 20.94 16.68
N HIS A 287 -54.77 19.66 16.49
CA HIS A 287 -53.85 18.92 17.35
C HIS A 287 -52.55 18.53 16.64
N TRP A 288 -52.60 18.18 15.36
CA TRP A 288 -51.43 17.68 14.64
C TRP A 288 -50.89 18.69 13.62
N ARG A 289 -49.56 18.74 13.53
CA ARG A 289 -48.84 19.51 12.51
C ARG A 289 -47.65 18.73 11.96
N ILE A 290 -47.25 19.04 10.73
CA ILE A 290 -46.05 18.47 10.14
C ILE A 290 -44.82 19.14 10.77
N ALA A 291 -43.95 18.33 11.38
CA ALA A 291 -42.70 18.78 11.98
C ALA A 291 -41.52 18.72 10.98
N GLY A 292 -41.57 17.79 10.03
CA GLY A 292 -40.52 17.61 9.03
C GLY A 292 -40.61 16.28 8.28
N GLU A 293 -39.71 16.09 7.33
CA GLU A 293 -39.60 14.86 6.54
C GLU A 293 -38.27 14.16 6.85
N LEU A 294 -38.30 12.84 7.03
CA LEU A 294 -37.12 12.00 7.13
C LEU A 294 -36.92 11.28 5.78
N LYS A 295 -35.90 11.69 5.03
CA LYS A 295 -35.49 11.08 3.75
C LYS A 295 -34.11 10.44 3.89
N SER A 296 -34.02 9.15 3.62
CA SER A 296 -32.79 8.34 3.53
C SER A 296 -32.94 7.39 2.33
N ASP A 297 -31.84 6.82 1.84
CA ASP A 297 -31.79 5.91 0.70
C ASP A 297 -32.78 4.73 0.77
N TYR A 298 -33.26 4.39 1.98
CA TYR A 298 -34.16 3.27 2.21
C TYR A 298 -35.46 3.64 2.96
N VAL A 299 -35.65 4.91 3.36
CA VAL A 299 -36.80 5.33 4.18
C VAL A 299 -37.26 6.74 3.81
N SER A 300 -38.54 6.89 3.49
CA SER A 300 -39.22 8.19 3.32
C SER A 300 -40.45 8.25 4.23
N LYS A 301 -40.39 9.12 5.25
CA LYS A 301 -41.45 9.28 6.27
C LYS A 301 -41.69 10.74 6.59
N VAL A 302 -42.94 11.09 6.88
CA VAL A 302 -43.36 12.40 7.38
C VAL A 302 -43.50 12.31 8.89
N ILE A 303 -42.92 13.27 9.60
CA ILE A 303 -42.96 13.39 11.05
C ILE A 303 -44.03 14.40 11.42
N LEU A 304 -44.93 13.99 12.30
CA LEU A 304 -46.02 14.79 12.84
C LEU A 304 -45.77 15.05 14.31
N THR A 305 -46.16 16.23 14.80
CA THR A 305 -46.09 16.57 16.21
C THR A 305 -47.39 17.21 16.69
N ASP A 306 -47.69 17.04 17.97
CA ASP A 306 -48.80 17.74 18.65
C ASP A 306 -48.31 18.85 19.58
N SER A 307 -49.24 19.64 20.10
CA SER A 307 -48.97 20.74 21.05
C SER A 307 -48.41 20.28 22.41
N ASN A 308 -48.50 18.98 22.71
CA ASN A 308 -47.96 18.37 23.93
C ASN A 308 -46.57 17.73 23.69
N GLY A 309 -45.98 17.89 22.51
CA GLY A 309 -44.66 17.36 22.16
C GLY A 309 -44.63 15.86 21.86
N ARG A 310 -45.79 15.23 21.57
CA ARG A 310 -45.84 13.85 21.06
C ARG A 310 -45.46 13.85 19.59
N PHE A 311 -44.87 12.74 19.13
CA PHE A 311 -44.48 12.55 17.73
C PHE A 311 -45.09 11.28 17.14
N ARG A 312 -45.53 11.37 15.88
CA ARG A 312 -45.99 10.24 15.06
C ARG A 312 -45.26 10.27 13.73
N THR A 313 -44.95 9.10 13.15
CA THR A 313 -44.37 9.02 11.81
C THR A 313 -45.27 8.23 10.89
N LEU A 314 -45.49 8.73 9.68
CA LEU A 314 -46.29 8.09 8.65
C LEU A 314 -45.50 8.00 7.34
N PRO A 315 -45.76 6.98 6.50
CA PRO A 315 -45.14 6.88 5.18
C PRO A 315 -45.46 8.10 4.30
N ALA A 316 -44.48 8.57 3.51
CA ALA A 316 -44.66 9.78 2.70
C ALA A 316 -45.68 9.64 1.56
N ASN A 317 -46.06 8.42 1.14
CA ASN A 317 -47.07 8.18 0.11
C ASN A 317 -48.52 8.41 0.60
N GLN A 318 -48.71 8.77 1.87
CA GLN A 318 -50.01 9.16 2.44
C GLN A 318 -50.23 10.69 2.43
N PHE A 319 -49.28 11.44 1.87
CA PHE A 319 -49.31 12.89 1.81
C PHE A 319 -49.19 13.35 0.36
N ASP A 320 -49.91 14.42 0.06
CA ASP A 320 -49.92 15.07 -1.25
C ASP A 320 -49.17 16.40 -1.17
N GLY A 321 -48.38 16.70 -2.21
CA GLY A 321 -47.57 17.92 -2.33
C GLY A 321 -46.09 17.73 -1.96
N GLU A 322 -45.31 18.80 -2.05
CA GLU A 322 -43.87 18.79 -1.75
C GLU A 322 -43.46 20.01 -0.90
N GLY A 323 -42.44 19.85 -0.07
CA GLY A 323 -41.92 20.92 0.79
C GLY A 323 -43.01 21.52 1.67
N PHE A 324 -43.05 22.85 1.82
CA PHE A 324 -44.05 23.52 2.68
C PHE A 324 -45.51 23.40 2.20
N THR A 325 -45.76 22.80 1.04
CA THR A 325 -47.12 22.54 0.52
C THR A 325 -47.63 21.14 0.85
N LEU A 326 -46.83 20.32 1.54
CA LEU A 326 -47.20 18.98 1.94
C LEU A 326 -48.44 18.99 2.84
N SER A 327 -49.42 18.16 2.48
CA SER A 327 -50.67 18.01 3.21
C SER A 327 -51.09 16.54 3.26
N GLY A 328 -51.71 16.11 4.34
CA GLY A 328 -52.23 14.75 4.46
C GLY A 328 -53.47 14.72 5.33
N ILE A 329 -54.30 13.70 5.15
CA ILE A 329 -55.50 13.48 5.98
C ILE A 329 -55.14 12.48 7.07
N ILE A 330 -55.20 12.92 8.32
CA ILE A 330 -54.91 12.07 9.48
C ILE A 330 -56.11 12.14 10.41
N ASP A 331 -56.66 10.97 10.73
CA ASP A 331 -57.82 10.82 11.61
C ASP A 331 -59.03 11.67 11.15
N GLY A 332 -59.15 11.93 9.84
CA GLY A 332 -60.22 12.73 9.22
C GLY A 332 -59.99 14.24 9.18
N GLU A 333 -58.84 14.74 9.66
CA GLU A 333 -58.47 16.15 9.65
C GLU A 333 -57.32 16.43 8.66
N ILE A 334 -57.31 17.62 8.05
CA ILE A 334 -56.20 18.04 7.18
C ILE A 334 -55.03 18.51 8.04
N VAL A 335 -53.87 17.89 7.86
CA VAL A 335 -52.64 18.26 8.56
C VAL A 335 -51.62 18.84 7.57
N THR A 336 -51.07 20.00 7.90
CA THR A 336 -50.00 20.66 7.14
C THR A 336 -48.91 21.17 8.10
N TYR A 337 -47.91 21.89 7.58
CA TYR A 337 -46.92 22.60 8.40
C TYR A 337 -47.52 23.73 9.25
N PHE A 338 -48.70 24.22 8.90
CA PHE A 338 -49.33 25.40 9.50
C PHE A 338 -50.61 25.08 10.29
N THR A 339 -50.95 23.80 10.43
CA THR A 339 -52.03 23.32 11.32
C THR A 339 -51.48 23.00 12.71
N GLY A 340 -52.33 22.61 13.66
CA GLY A 340 -51.93 22.33 15.04
C GLY A 340 -51.62 23.61 15.82
N GLY A 341 -52.40 23.88 16.87
CA GLY A 341 -52.21 25.04 17.74
C GLY A 341 -50.93 24.99 18.56
#